data_AF-A0A401SDA3-F1
#
_entry.id   AF-A0A401SDA3-F1
#
_cell.length_a   1.000
_cell.length_b   1.000
_cell.length_c   1.000
_cell.angle_alpha   90.00
_cell.angle_beta   90.00
_cell.angle_gamma   90.00
#
_symmetry.space_group_name_H-M   'P 1'
#
loop_
_entity.id
_entity.type
_entity.pdbx_description
1 polymer ?
#
loop_
_entity_poly.entity_id
_entity_poly.type
_entity_poly.pdbx_seq_one_letter_code
_entity_poly.pdbx_strand_id
1 'polypeptide(L)'
;MGIRLCIRPSGVAYLSSFISTYRLKQKNVMNGIPQQLPDGMVVSALPSESHCQELLSEPIPDPDYLTGMVNFSEVTGYPMVQHWKLRSTQYHVKLNQKTLSAVFSHAIHSLDGATLRSDFASVLEEFGNHYIQEAVYGFEETCTIWFPNRSVQRQLWMEYQDISKG
;
A
#
# COMPACT_ATOMS: atom_id res chain seq x y z
N MET A 1 -7.59 -26.11 2.21
CA MET A 1 -8.74 -25.22 2.54
C MET A 1 -8.27 -23.77 2.58
N GLY A 2 -8.37 -23.04 1.47
CA GLY A 2 -8.01 -21.61 1.42
C GLY A 2 -9.18 -20.78 1.93
N ILE A 3 -9.10 -20.28 3.16
CA ILE A 3 -10.04 -19.27 3.63
C ILE A 3 -9.75 -18.03 2.80
N ARG A 4 -10.45 -17.84 1.68
CA ARG A 4 -10.45 -16.56 0.95
C ARG A 4 -10.99 -15.50 1.89
N LEU A 5 -10.12 -14.93 2.70
CA LEU A 5 -10.43 -13.80 3.56
C LEU A 5 -10.44 -12.56 2.66
N CYS A 6 -11.50 -12.44 1.86
CA CYS A 6 -11.77 -11.24 1.08
C CYS A 6 -12.21 -10.12 2.01
N ILE A 7 -11.28 -9.51 2.74
CA ILE A 7 -11.56 -8.31 3.53
C ILE A 7 -11.86 -7.18 2.54
N ARG A 8 -13.14 -6.82 2.38
CA ARG A 8 -13.50 -5.58 1.68
C ARG A 8 -13.11 -4.40 2.57
N PRO A 9 -12.22 -3.49 2.13
CA PRO A 9 -11.91 -2.32 2.92
C PRO A 9 -13.18 -1.46 3.05
N SER A 10 -13.62 -1.23 4.28
CA SER A 10 -14.74 -0.36 4.65
C SER A 10 -14.32 1.10 4.89
N GLY A 11 -13.04 1.43 4.65
CA GLY A 11 -12.45 2.73 4.91
C GLY A 11 -12.15 3.51 3.63
N VAL A 12 -12.61 4.75 3.59
CA VAL A 12 -12.27 5.73 2.54
C VAL A 12 -10.84 6.20 2.79
N ALA A 13 -9.98 6.08 1.78
CA ALA A 13 -8.69 6.75 1.77
C ALA A 13 -8.94 8.27 1.62
N TYR A 14 -8.77 9.01 2.70
CA TYR A 14 -8.71 10.47 2.64
C TYR A 14 -7.38 10.85 1.99
N LEU A 15 -7.39 11.04 0.67
CA LEU A 15 -6.36 11.82 0.02
C LEU A 15 -6.49 13.25 0.54
N SER A 16 -5.64 13.64 1.48
CA SER A 16 -5.48 15.03 1.87
C SER A 16 -4.50 15.70 0.92
N SER A 17 -4.89 15.92 -0.35
CA SER A 17 -4.09 16.75 -1.25
C SER A 17 -4.44 18.22 -1.03
N PHE A 18 -3.66 18.90 -0.19
CA PHE A 18 -3.77 20.35 0.02
C PHE A 18 -3.49 21.16 -1.27
N ILE A 19 -3.00 20.51 -2.33
CA ILE A 19 -2.68 21.12 -3.63
C ILE A 19 -3.92 21.27 -4.52
N SER A 20 -4.93 20.40 -4.41
CA SER A 20 -6.11 20.40 -5.29
C SER A 20 -7.39 20.78 -4.53
N THR A 21 -8.29 21.53 -5.15
CA THR A 21 -9.58 21.84 -4.53
C THR A 21 -10.49 20.60 -4.53
N TYR A 22 -10.90 20.15 -3.35
CA TYR A 22 -11.96 19.15 -3.21
C TYR A 22 -13.33 19.82 -3.25
N ARG A 23 -14.15 19.50 -4.26
CA ARG A 23 -15.58 19.85 -4.28
C ARG A 23 -16.42 18.58 -4.34
N LEU A 24 -17.58 18.62 -3.71
CA LEU A 24 -18.58 17.54 -3.68
C LEU A 24 -19.85 17.99 -4.42
N LYS A 25 -19.73 18.55 -5.62
CA LYS A 25 -20.89 19.08 -6.34
C LYS A 25 -21.54 18.05 -7.27
N GLN A 26 -20.77 17.11 -7.82
CA GLN A 26 -21.27 16.07 -8.72
C GLN A 26 -21.61 14.80 -7.94
N LYS A 27 -22.69 14.11 -8.31
CA LYS A 27 -23.05 12.80 -7.77
C LYS A 27 -22.08 11.72 -8.29
N ASN A 28 -20.85 11.72 -7.77
CA ASN A 28 -19.85 10.68 -8.02
C ASN A 28 -19.97 9.62 -6.93
N VAL A 29 -20.84 8.63 -7.16
CA VAL A 29 -21.07 7.51 -6.24
C VAL A 29 -20.52 6.24 -6.88
N MET A 30 -19.72 5.49 -6.12
CA MET A 30 -19.15 4.22 -6.55
C MET A 30 -19.83 3.06 -5.81
N ASN A 31 -20.07 1.96 -6.52
CA ASN A 31 -20.66 0.76 -5.91
C ASN A 31 -19.76 0.23 -4.79
N GLY A 32 -20.31 0.15 -3.57
CA GLY A 32 -19.60 -0.32 -2.38
C GLY A 32 -18.94 0.78 -1.54
N ILE A 33 -18.96 2.04 -1.99
CA ILE A 33 -18.51 3.20 -1.20
C ILE A 33 -19.73 4.08 -0.91
N PRO A 34 -20.23 4.15 0.34
CA PRO A 34 -21.43 4.91 0.66
C PRO A 34 -21.21 6.44 0.62
N GLN A 35 -19.94 6.89 0.59
CA GLN A 35 -19.57 8.30 0.59
C GLN A 35 -19.39 8.85 -0.83
N GLN A 36 -19.85 10.08 -1.05
CA GLN A 36 -19.65 10.80 -2.31
C GLN A 36 -18.16 11.08 -2.54
N LEU A 37 -17.66 10.74 -3.72
CA LEU A 37 -16.29 11.00 -4.12
C LEU A 37 -16.14 12.48 -4.56
N PRO A 38 -14.96 13.08 -4.34
CA PRO A 38 -14.66 14.40 -4.90
C PRO A 38 -14.86 14.47 -6.42
N ASP A 39 -15.21 15.67 -6.89
CA ASP A 39 -15.30 15.98 -8.31
C ASP A 39 -13.97 15.64 -9.02
N GLY A 40 -14.03 15.10 -10.24
CA GLY A 40 -12.86 14.74 -11.03
C GLY A 40 -12.05 13.53 -10.53
N MET A 41 -12.41 12.90 -9.42
CA MET A 41 -11.84 11.61 -9.00
C MET A 41 -12.56 10.47 -9.72
N VAL A 42 -11.82 9.66 -10.46
CA VAL A 42 -12.31 8.46 -11.14
C VAL A 42 -11.78 7.24 -10.40
N VAL A 43 -12.68 6.37 -9.98
CA VAL A 43 -12.34 5.13 -9.27
C VAL A 43 -12.83 3.95 -10.10
N SER A 44 -11.96 2.99 -10.34
CA SER A 44 -12.28 1.74 -11.04
C SER A 44 -11.72 0.56 -10.25
N ALA A 45 -12.54 -0.46 -9.98
CA ALA A 45 -12.03 -1.71 -9.42
C ALA A 45 -11.08 -2.38 -10.42
N LEU A 46 -10.00 -2.98 -9.93
CA LEU A 46 -9.12 -3.79 -10.77
C LEU A 46 -9.85 -5.07 -11.24
N PRO A 47 -9.31 -5.80 -12.24
CA PRO A 47 -9.93 -7.03 -12.72
C PRO A 47 -10.05 -8.09 -11.61
N SER A 48 -11.12 -8.89 -11.66
CA SER A 48 -11.43 -9.91 -10.63
C SER A 48 -10.30 -10.90 -10.39
N GLU A 49 -9.50 -11.21 -11.40
CA GLU A 49 -8.33 -12.09 -11.30
C GLU A 49 -7.31 -11.60 -10.27
N SER A 50 -7.24 -10.29 -10.04
CA SER A 50 -6.33 -9.64 -9.09
C SER A 50 -6.91 -9.48 -7.68
N HIS A 51 -8.18 -9.84 -7.47
CA HIS A 51 -8.85 -9.67 -6.18
C HIS A 51 -8.64 -10.87 -5.28
N CYS A 52 -8.41 -10.61 -3.99
CA CYS A 52 -8.30 -11.64 -2.95
C CYS A 52 -7.23 -12.69 -3.29
N GLN A 53 -6.05 -12.19 -3.66
CA GLN A 53 -4.89 -13.04 -3.90
C GLN A 53 -4.11 -13.24 -2.62
N GLU A 54 -3.89 -14.50 -2.28
CA GLU A 54 -2.94 -14.91 -1.26
C GLU A 54 -1.66 -15.35 -1.96
N LEU A 55 -0.53 -14.83 -1.50
CA LEU A 55 0.79 -15.17 -2.00
C LEU A 55 1.66 -15.55 -0.80
N LEU A 56 2.12 -16.79 -0.79
CA LEU A 56 3.13 -17.26 0.13
C LEU A 56 4.47 -17.27 -0.63
N SER A 57 5.47 -16.53 -0.13
CA SER A 57 6.79 -16.49 -0.75
C SER A 57 7.53 -17.82 -0.55
N GLU A 58 8.59 -18.04 -1.31
CA GLU A 58 9.55 -19.10 -0.96
C GLU A 58 10.25 -18.76 0.37
N PRO A 59 10.62 -19.77 1.17
CA PRO A 59 11.37 -19.58 2.41
C PRO A 59 12.83 -19.23 2.10
N ILE A 60 13.33 -18.13 2.69
CA ILE A 60 14.72 -17.66 2.53
C ILE A 60 15.42 -17.60 3.90
N PRO A 61 16.75 -17.69 3.98
CA PRO A 61 17.48 -17.39 5.22
C PRO A 61 17.20 -15.95 5.66
N ASP A 62 17.05 -15.71 6.97
CA ASP A 62 16.80 -14.38 7.52
C ASP A 62 17.93 -13.40 7.14
N PRO A 63 17.66 -12.35 6.33
CA PRO A 63 18.67 -11.37 5.96
C PRO A 63 19.22 -10.61 7.16
N ASP A 64 18.38 -10.30 8.17
CA ASP A 64 18.80 -9.51 9.32
C ASP A 64 19.79 -10.30 10.17
N TYR A 65 19.57 -11.60 10.33
CA TYR A 65 20.51 -12.53 10.96
C TYR A 65 21.86 -12.62 10.22
N LEU A 66 21.94 -12.29 8.93
CA LEU A 66 23.20 -12.37 8.18
C LEU A 66 24.06 -11.12 8.29
N THR A 67 23.56 -10.03 8.88
CA THR A 67 24.25 -8.72 8.89
C THR A 67 25.05 -8.41 10.16
N GLY A 68 25.19 -9.37 11.09
CA GLY A 68 25.87 -9.18 12.38
C GLY A 68 26.74 -10.35 12.84
N MET A 69 27.30 -10.22 14.06
CA MET A 69 27.96 -11.34 14.75
C MET A 69 26.88 -12.29 15.27
N VAL A 70 26.73 -13.43 14.60
CA VAL A 70 25.66 -14.38 14.88
C VAL A 70 26.15 -15.73 15.37
N ASN A 71 25.39 -16.31 16.30
CA ASN A 71 25.62 -17.65 16.81
C ASN A 71 25.06 -18.69 15.85
N PHE A 72 25.76 -18.86 14.72
CA PHE A 72 25.48 -19.90 13.75
C PHE A 72 25.79 -21.29 14.31
N SER A 73 24.86 -22.22 14.15
CA SER A 73 25.11 -23.65 14.37
C SER A 73 25.02 -24.36 13.03
N GLU A 74 26.12 -24.99 12.60
CA GLU A 74 26.21 -25.71 11.33
C GLU A 74 25.25 -26.90 11.26
N VAL A 75 24.93 -27.49 12.41
CA VAL A 75 24.00 -28.62 12.54
C VAL A 75 22.55 -28.17 12.34
N THR A 76 22.19 -26.99 12.84
CA THR A 76 20.82 -26.46 12.72
C THR A 76 20.63 -25.64 11.45
N GLY A 77 21.68 -24.99 10.94
CA GLY A 77 21.63 -24.07 9.82
C GLY A 77 21.05 -22.69 10.20
N TYR A 78 20.78 -21.87 9.19
CA TYR A 78 20.24 -20.53 9.35
C TYR A 78 18.74 -20.54 9.70
N PRO A 79 18.26 -19.58 10.52
CA PRO A 79 16.84 -19.32 10.65
C PRO A 79 16.26 -18.93 9.28
N MET A 80 15.02 -19.34 9.04
CA MET A 80 14.34 -19.10 7.76
C MET A 80 13.14 -18.18 7.97
N VAL A 81 12.89 -17.34 6.97
CA VAL A 81 11.78 -16.40 6.93
C VAL A 81 10.94 -16.69 5.69
N GLN A 82 9.62 -16.64 5.86
CA GLN A 82 8.66 -16.77 4.77
C GLN A 82 7.59 -15.69 4.90
N HIS A 83 7.25 -15.02 3.81
CA HIS A 83 6.27 -13.95 3.82
C HIS A 83 4.93 -14.46 3.30
N TRP A 84 3.87 -14.24 4.07
CA TRP A 84 2.50 -14.43 3.62
C TRP A 84 1.88 -13.08 3.33
N LYS A 85 1.38 -12.90 2.12
CA LYS A 85 0.83 -11.65 1.63
C LYS A 85 -0.60 -11.87 1.16
N LEU A 86 -1.52 -11.08 1.72
CA LEU A 86 -2.93 -11.07 1.35
C LEU A 86 -3.27 -9.73 0.71
N ARG A 87 -3.79 -9.77 -0.51
CA ARG A 87 -4.29 -8.59 -1.24
C ARG A 87 -5.78 -8.72 -1.44
N SER A 88 -6.56 -7.77 -0.94
CA SER A 88 -8.01 -7.75 -1.17
C SER A 88 -8.37 -7.13 -2.52
N THR A 89 -9.64 -6.73 -2.68
CA THR A 89 -10.08 -5.92 -3.81
C THR A 89 -9.32 -4.60 -3.85
N GLN A 90 -8.68 -4.35 -4.99
CA GLN A 90 -7.92 -3.14 -5.24
C GLN A 90 -8.70 -2.22 -6.18
N TYR A 91 -8.57 -0.92 -5.94
CA TYR A 91 -9.22 0.17 -6.66
C TYR A 91 -8.15 1.06 -7.25
N HIS A 92 -8.19 1.18 -8.56
CA HIS A 92 -7.42 2.17 -9.28
C HIS A 92 -8.12 3.52 -9.21
N VAL A 93 -7.42 4.51 -8.68
CA VAL A 93 -7.93 5.86 -8.42
C VAL A 93 -7.11 6.84 -9.25
N LYS A 94 -7.81 7.65 -10.04
CA LYS A 94 -7.20 8.66 -10.90
C LYS A 94 -7.84 10.02 -10.63
N LEU A 95 -7.01 11.03 -10.45
CA LEU A 95 -7.43 12.42 -10.38
C LEU A 95 -7.39 13.05 -11.77
N ASN A 96 -8.56 13.36 -12.32
CA ASN A 96 -8.75 14.04 -13.61
C ASN A 96 -9.22 15.49 -13.42
N GLN A 97 -8.72 16.17 -12.38
CA GLN A 97 -9.02 17.57 -12.11
C GLN A 97 -7.72 18.39 -12.10
N LYS A 98 -7.78 19.58 -12.72
CA LYS A 98 -6.65 20.52 -12.81
C LYS A 98 -6.81 21.76 -11.90
N THR A 99 -7.83 21.80 -11.06
CA THR A 99 -8.13 22.98 -10.25
C THR A 99 -7.31 22.98 -8.97
N LEU A 100 -6.34 23.88 -8.90
CA LEU A 100 -5.53 24.10 -7.72
C LEU A 100 -6.38 24.57 -6.53
N SER A 101 -5.92 24.28 -5.32
CA SER A 101 -6.51 24.83 -4.10
C SER A 101 -6.26 26.34 -4.03
N ALA A 102 -7.17 27.08 -3.40
CA ALA A 102 -7.00 28.52 -3.20
C ALA A 102 -5.74 28.84 -2.38
N VAL A 103 -5.45 28.00 -1.39
CA VAL A 103 -4.28 28.13 -0.49
C VAL A 103 -2.98 27.93 -1.26
N PHE A 104 -2.89 26.87 -2.07
CA PHE A 104 -1.71 26.62 -2.90
C PHE A 104 -1.54 27.71 -3.96
N SER A 105 -2.63 28.15 -4.59
CA SER A 105 -2.57 29.24 -5.57
C SER A 105 -2.03 30.53 -4.95
N HIS A 106 -2.48 30.87 -3.73
CA HIS A 106 -1.97 32.02 -2.99
C HIS A 106 -0.47 31.88 -2.65
N ALA A 107 -0.04 30.71 -2.17
CA ALA A 107 1.36 30.45 -1.88
C ALA A 107 2.25 30.61 -3.12
N ILE A 108 1.84 30.07 -4.27
CA ILE A 108 2.57 30.24 -5.53
C ILE A 108 2.58 31.70 -5.99
N HIS A 109 1.47 32.44 -5.83
CA HIS A 109 1.42 33.86 -6.16
C HIS A 109 2.29 34.73 -5.26
N SER A 110 2.60 34.28 -4.04
CA SER A 110 3.55 34.96 -3.15
C SER A 110 5.02 34.76 -3.56
N LEU A 111 5.30 33.77 -4.41
CA LEU A 111 6.62 33.59 -5.03
C LEU A 111 6.73 34.48 -6.28
N ASP A 112 7.09 35.76 -6.10
CA ASP A 112 7.24 36.74 -7.17
C ASP A 112 8.71 36.97 -7.60
N GLY A 113 8.99 38.05 -8.34
CA GLY A 113 10.33 38.37 -8.84
C GLY A 113 11.41 38.63 -7.77
N ALA A 114 11.03 38.81 -6.49
CA ALA A 114 11.94 39.03 -5.37
C ALA A 114 12.10 37.78 -4.45
N THR A 115 11.55 36.63 -4.85
CA THR A 115 11.55 35.39 -4.05
C THR A 115 12.96 34.93 -3.68
N LEU A 116 13.20 34.68 -2.40
CA LEU A 116 14.43 34.09 -1.90
C LEU A 116 14.36 32.55 -1.94
N ARG A 117 15.53 31.91 -1.90
CA ARG A 117 15.62 30.45 -1.80
C ARG A 117 14.85 29.89 -0.59
N SER A 118 14.81 30.63 0.52
CA SER A 118 14.06 30.27 1.73
C SER A 118 12.57 30.15 1.47
N ASP A 119 12.02 31.03 0.63
CA ASP A 119 10.58 31.12 0.38
C ASP A 119 10.12 29.96 -0.50
N PHE A 120 10.95 29.54 -1.46
CA PHE A 120 10.76 28.29 -2.19
C PHE A 120 10.84 27.06 -1.27
N ALA A 121 11.80 27.05 -0.34
CA ALA A 121 11.96 25.95 0.60
C ALA A 121 10.74 25.80 1.53
N SER A 122 10.16 26.91 2.01
CA SER A 122 8.96 26.88 2.84
C SER A 122 7.73 26.35 2.09
N VAL A 123 7.57 26.69 0.81
CA VAL A 123 6.47 26.14 -0.01
C VAL A 123 6.64 24.63 -0.23
N LEU A 124 7.87 24.16 -0.44
CA LEU A 124 8.15 22.72 -0.56
C LEU A 124 7.97 21.96 0.74
N GLU A 125 8.28 22.59 1.88
CA GLU A 125 8.05 22.02 3.21
C GLU A 125 6.54 21.88 3.49
N GLU A 126 5.74 22.87 3.11
CA GLU A 126 4.29 22.88 3.36
C GLU A 126 3.49 21.98 2.40
N PHE A 127 3.77 22.05 1.09
CA PHE A 127 2.97 21.37 0.07
C PHE A 127 3.61 20.09 -0.48
N GLY A 128 4.89 19.86 -0.18
CA GLY A 128 5.66 18.80 -0.79
C GLY A 128 6.09 19.11 -2.22
N ASN A 129 6.78 18.16 -2.84
CA ASN A 129 7.37 18.30 -4.16
C ASN A 129 6.56 17.65 -5.29
N HIS A 130 5.56 16.81 -4.97
CA HIS A 130 4.74 16.09 -5.94
C HIS A 130 3.28 16.01 -5.48
N TYR A 131 2.39 15.81 -6.44
CA TYR A 131 0.99 15.44 -6.17
C TYR A 131 0.70 14.05 -6.74
N ILE A 132 -0.24 13.34 -6.12
CA ILE A 132 -0.66 12.01 -6.56
C ILE A 132 -1.72 12.16 -7.64
N GLN A 133 -1.37 11.84 -8.89
CA GLN A 133 -2.31 11.83 -10.01
C GLN A 133 -3.07 10.49 -10.12
N GLU A 134 -2.39 9.40 -9.83
CA GLU A 134 -2.89 8.04 -10.02
C GLU A 134 -2.32 7.15 -8.93
N ALA A 135 -3.17 6.32 -8.32
CA ALA A 135 -2.78 5.44 -7.22
C ALA A 135 -3.70 4.21 -7.16
N VAL A 136 -3.19 3.14 -6.56
CA VAL A 136 -3.97 1.94 -6.26
C VAL A 136 -4.24 1.90 -4.77
N TYR A 137 -5.52 1.85 -4.40
CA TYR A 137 -5.99 1.72 -3.04
C TYR A 137 -6.59 0.34 -2.81
N GLY A 138 -6.48 -0.19 -1.61
CA GLY A 138 -7.03 -1.48 -1.26
C GLY A 138 -6.54 -1.90 0.12
N PHE A 139 -6.88 -3.12 0.52
CA PHE A 139 -6.28 -3.72 1.70
C PHE A 139 -5.17 -4.68 1.26
N GLU A 140 -3.98 -4.46 1.80
CA GLU A 140 -2.83 -5.35 1.66
C GLU A 140 -2.28 -5.62 3.05
N GLU A 141 -2.18 -6.89 3.41
CA GLU A 141 -1.57 -7.34 4.66
C GLU A 141 -0.39 -8.25 4.34
N THR A 142 0.71 -8.06 5.05
CA THR A 142 1.90 -8.89 4.90
C THR A 142 2.34 -9.34 6.29
N CYS A 143 2.44 -10.65 6.47
CA CYS A 143 2.90 -11.30 7.69
C CYS A 143 4.22 -12.02 7.44
N THR A 144 5.07 -12.04 8.46
CA THR A 144 6.36 -12.72 8.43
C THR A 144 6.29 -13.96 9.31
N ILE A 145 6.54 -15.13 8.71
CA ILE A 145 6.60 -16.41 9.40
C ILE A 145 8.07 -16.74 9.66
N TRP A 146 8.40 -16.94 10.92
CA TRP A 146 9.76 -17.20 11.37
C TRP A 146 9.92 -18.69 11.69
N PHE A 147 10.91 -19.31 11.09
CA PHE A 147 11.27 -20.69 11.36
C PHE A 147 12.68 -20.77 11.96
N PRO A 148 12.89 -21.63 12.98
CA PRO A 148 14.19 -21.75 13.62
C PRO A 148 15.27 -22.30 12.68
N ASN A 149 14.87 -23.11 11.69
CA ASN A 149 15.75 -23.64 10.67
C ASN A 149 14.98 -24.22 9.47
N ARG A 150 15.71 -24.57 8.41
CA ARG A 150 15.18 -25.16 7.17
C ARG A 150 14.52 -26.52 7.35
N SER A 151 15.02 -27.36 8.25
CA SER A 151 14.47 -28.71 8.48
C SER A 151 13.06 -28.63 9.06
N VAL A 152 12.87 -27.79 10.09
CA VAL A 152 11.57 -27.53 10.70
C VAL A 152 10.60 -26.92 9.69
N GLN A 153 11.04 -25.94 8.89
CA GLN A 153 10.22 -25.33 7.85
C GLN A 153 9.70 -26.37 6.85
N ARG A 154 10.57 -27.26 6.36
CA ARG A 154 10.19 -28.32 5.41
C ARG A 154 9.22 -29.31 6.02
N GLN A 155 9.45 -29.74 7.26
CA GLN A 155 8.54 -30.66 7.94
C GLN A 155 7.14 -30.07 8.06
N LEU A 156 7.02 -28.85 8.60
CA LEU A 156 5.74 -28.15 8.74
C LEU A 156 5.05 -27.93 7.39
N TRP A 157 5.82 -27.63 6.34
CA TRP A 157 5.27 -27.49 4.99
C TRP A 157 4.69 -28.80 4.44
N MET A 158 5.39 -29.93 4.62
CA MET A 158 4.89 -31.24 4.19
C MET A 158 3.64 -31.65 4.97
N GLU A 159 3.62 -31.44 6.29
CA GLU A 159 2.44 -31.68 7.14
C GLU A 159 1.24 -30.82 6.71
N TYR A 160 1.47 -29.53 6.45
CA TYR A 160 0.44 -28.64 5.92
C TYR A 160 -0.11 -29.12 4.58
N GLN A 161 0.76 -29.54 3.66
CA GLN A 161 0.34 -30.06 2.37
C GLN A 161 -0.53 -31.31 2.49
N ASP A 162 -0.19 -32.20 3.42
CA ASP A 162 -0.98 -33.41 3.70
C ASP A 162 -2.38 -33.06 4.23
N ILE A 163 -2.44 -32.21 5.27
CA ILE A 163 -3.70 -31.75 5.87
C ILE A 163 -4.55 -30.95 4.87
N SER A 164 -3.93 -30.16 4.00
CA SER A 164 -4.65 -29.27 3.08
C SER A 164 -5.34 -29.99 1.91
N LYS A 165 -4.92 -31.23 1.61
CA LYS A 165 -5.43 -32.08 0.54
C LYS A 165 -6.50 -33.07 0.99
N GLY A 166 -6.62 -33.32 2.31
CA GLY A 166 -7.72 -34.05 2.92
C GLY A 166 -8.99 -33.22 3.02
#